data_AF-A0A354MTB4-F1
#
_entry.id   AF-A0A354MTB4-F1
#
_cell.length_a   1.000
_cell.length_b   1.000
_cell.length_c   1.000
_cell.angle_alpha   90.00
_cell.angle_beta   90.00
_cell.angle_gamma   90.00
#
_symmetry.space_group_name_H-M   'P 1'
#
loop_
_entity.id
_entity.type
_entity.pdbx_description
1 polymer ?
#
loop_
_entity_poly.entity_id
_entity_poly.type
_entity_poly.pdbx_seq_one_letter_code
_entity_poly.pdbx_strand_id
1 'polypeptide(L)'
;MAVVSMKQLLEAGVHFGHQTRRWNPKMAPYIYTERNGIYIIDLQKTVKKLEEAYAFVRDLSANGGNVLFVGTKKQAQDAIKEEA
;
A
#
# COMPACT_ATOMS: atom_id res chain seq x y z
N MET A 1 -1.69 -16.36 -6.27
CA MET A 1 -0.97 -16.36 -4.98
C MET A 1 -0.85 -14.92 -4.55
N ALA A 2 -1.44 -14.52 -3.42
CA ALA A 2 -1.10 -13.24 -2.82
C ALA A 2 0.39 -13.29 -2.46
N VAL A 3 1.20 -12.45 -3.11
CA VAL A 3 2.66 -12.47 -3.01
C VAL A 3 3.13 -12.16 -1.57
N VAL A 4 2.28 -11.54 -0.75
CA VAL A 4 2.60 -11.13 0.61
C VAL A 4 1.49 -11.53 1.58
N SER A 5 1.86 -12.18 2.69
CA SER A 5 0.93 -12.54 3.77
C SER A 5 0.57 -11.34 4.64
N MET A 6 -0.61 -11.37 5.28
CA MET A 6 -1.01 -10.35 6.26
C MET A 6 0.00 -10.21 7.41
N LYS A 7 0.63 -11.33 7.81
CA LYS A 7 1.65 -11.34 8.85
C LYS A 7 2.87 -10.50 8.44
N GLN A 8 3.36 -10.66 7.20
CA GLN A 8 4.47 -9.86 6.69
C GLN A 8 4.11 -8.37 6.62
N LEU A 9 2.88 -8.02 6.22
CA LEU A 9 2.43 -6.61 6.23
C LEU A 9 2.38 -6.04 7.65
N LEU A 10 1.99 -6.85 8.64
CA LEU A 10 1.96 -6.44 10.03
C LEU A 10 3.38 -6.20 10.56
N GLU A 11 4.31 -7.14 10.33
CA GLU A 11 5.71 -7.07 10.73
C GLU A 11 6.46 -5.91 10.07
N ALA A 12 6.17 -5.63 8.80
CA ALA A 12 6.74 -4.50 8.06
C ALA A 12 6.16 -3.13 8.51
N GLY A 13 5.15 -3.10 9.38
CA GLY A 13 4.57 -1.86 9.90
C GLY A 13 3.76 -1.04 8.89
N VAL A 14 3.34 -1.63 7.76
CA VAL A 14 2.62 -0.87 6.71
C VAL A 14 1.18 -0.49 7.08
N HIS A 15 0.68 -0.99 8.21
CA HIS A 15 -0.65 -0.68 8.75
C HIS A 15 -0.71 0.68 9.46
N PHE A 16 0.43 1.31 9.75
CA PHE A 16 0.46 2.62 10.39
C PHE A 16 0.14 3.73 9.39
N GLY A 17 -0.96 4.44 9.64
CA GLY A 17 -1.33 5.66 8.92
C GLY A 17 -0.73 6.91 9.54
N HIS A 18 -1.40 8.04 9.33
CA HIS A 18 -1.03 9.32 9.91
C HIS A 18 -1.83 9.65 11.18
N GLN A 19 -1.45 10.76 11.82
CA GLN A 19 -2.19 11.33 12.93
C GLN A 19 -3.64 11.65 12.52
N THR A 20 -4.59 11.50 13.45
CA THR A 20 -6.03 11.73 13.21
C THR A 20 -6.35 13.11 12.66
N ARG A 21 -5.58 14.14 13.03
CA ARG A 21 -5.74 15.50 12.48
C ARG A 21 -5.30 15.66 11.01
N ARG A 22 -4.53 14.71 10.47
CA ARG A 22 -3.99 14.72 9.10
C ARG A 22 -4.58 13.56 8.30
N TRP A 23 -5.91 13.52 8.20
CA TRP A 23 -6.63 12.48 7.48
C TRP A 23 -7.55 13.06 6.39
N ASN A 24 -7.94 12.21 5.46
CA ASN A 24 -8.91 12.52 4.43
C ASN A 24 -10.20 11.74 4.71
N PRO A 25 -11.39 12.37 4.79
CA PRO A 25 -12.66 11.69 5.05
C PRO A 25 -12.96 10.52 4.11
N LYS A 26 -12.47 10.58 2.85
CA LYS A 26 -12.63 9.49 1.88
C LYS A 26 -11.86 8.21 2.27
N MET A 27 -10.97 8.29 3.25
CA MET A 27 -10.24 7.14 3.78
C MET A 27 -11.02 6.36 4.85
N ALA A 28 -12.17 6.87 5.32
CA ALA A 28 -12.98 6.18 6.32
C ALA A 28 -13.24 4.69 6.02
N PRO A 29 -13.54 4.28 4.77
CA PRO A 29 -13.74 2.86 4.45
C PRO A 29 -12.48 2.00 4.60
N TYR A 30 -11.28 2.58 4.62
CA TYR A 30 -9.99 1.88 4.69
C TYR A 30 -9.36 1.92 6.09
N ILE A 31 -9.92 2.70 7.01
CA ILE A 31 -9.45 2.80 8.40
C ILE A 31 -10.06 1.63 9.20
N TYR A 32 -9.22 0.90 9.91
CA TYR A 32 -9.64 -0.16 10.82
C TYR A 32 -10.02 0.41 12.19
N THR A 33 -9.11 1.18 12.79
CA THR A 33 -9.33 1.83 14.09
C THR A 33 -8.33 2.96 14.30
N GLU A 34 -8.46 3.69 15.40
CA GLU A 34 -7.47 4.63 15.90
C GLU A 34 -6.79 4.05 17.14
N ARG A 35 -5.46 4.21 17.25
CA ARG A 35 -4.72 3.92 18.48
C ARG A 35 -3.70 5.01 18.74
N ASN A 36 -3.72 5.60 19.93
CA ASN A 36 -2.79 6.66 20.34
C ASN A 36 -2.74 7.85 19.35
N GLY A 37 -3.89 8.26 18.80
CA GLY A 37 -3.95 9.37 17.85
C GLY A 37 -3.45 9.06 16.43
N ILE A 38 -3.17 7.79 16.11
CA ILE A 38 -2.76 7.33 14.78
C ILE A 38 -3.85 6.43 14.20
N TYR A 39 -4.24 6.66 12.95
CA TYR A 39 -5.12 5.75 12.24
C TYR A 39 -4.39 4.49 11.81
N ILE A 40 -5.01 3.33 12.06
CA ILE A 40 -4.56 2.02 11.62
C ILE A 40 -5.33 1.64 10.36
N ILE A 41 -4.61 1.25 9.32
CA ILE A 41 -5.17 0.84 8.02
C ILE A 41 -5.60 -0.64 8.09
N ASP A 42 -6.75 -0.92 7.49
CA ASP A 42 -7.33 -2.26 7.42
C ASP A 42 -6.55 -3.15 6.42
N LEU A 43 -5.70 -4.03 6.96
CA LEU A 43 -4.89 -4.94 6.16
C LEU A 43 -5.71 -5.99 5.39
N GLN A 44 -6.93 -6.32 5.83
CA GLN A 44 -7.78 -7.25 5.06
C GLN A 44 -8.19 -6.63 3.73
N LYS A 45 -8.51 -5.33 3.74
CA LYS A 45 -8.79 -4.56 2.52
C LYS A 45 -7.53 -4.40 1.68
N THR A 46 -6.39 -4.13 2.31
CA THR A 46 -5.09 -4.02 1.61
C THR A 46 -4.76 -5.29 0.83
N VAL A 47 -4.90 -6.48 1.43
CA VAL A 47 -4.60 -7.75 0.76
C VAL A 47 -5.47 -7.95 -0.48
N LYS A 48 -6.80 -7.73 -0.36
CA LYS A 48 -7.71 -7.84 -1.52
C LYS A 48 -7.36 -6.86 -2.64
N LYS A 49 -7.07 -5.62 -2.28
CA LYS A 49 -6.69 -4.58 -3.25
C LYS A 49 -5.33 -4.84 -3.89
N LEU A 50 -4.40 -5.45 -3.16
CA LEU A 50 -3.11 -5.87 -3.69
C LEU A 50 -3.28 -6.97 -4.75
N GLU A 51 -4.18 -7.92 -4.54
CA GLU A 51 -4.50 -8.95 -5.54
C GLU A 51 -5.10 -8.35 -6.82
N GLU A 52 -6.04 -7.40 -6.67
CA GLU A 52 -6.63 -6.67 -7.81
C GLU A 52 -5.54 -5.89 -8.60
N ALA A 53 -4.70 -5.13 -7.89
CA ALA A 53 -3.63 -4.34 -8.50
C ALA A 53 -2.58 -5.23 -9.18
N TYR A 54 -2.21 -6.36 -8.56
CA TYR A 54 -1.28 -7.32 -9.12
C TYR A 54 -1.80 -7.90 -10.44
N ALA A 55 -3.07 -8.29 -10.49
CA ALA A 55 -3.68 -8.82 -11.72
C ALA A 55 -3.65 -7.76 -12.83
N PHE A 56 -4.03 -6.51 -12.53
CA PHE A 56 -3.99 -5.42 -13.48
C PHE A 56 -2.57 -5.17 -14.04
N VAL A 57 -1.58 -5.05 -13.15
CA VAL A 57 -0.18 -4.79 -13.55
C VAL A 57 0.37 -5.94 -14.39
N ARG A 58 0.11 -7.19 -13.99
CA ARG A 58 0.50 -8.38 -14.75
C ARG A 58 -0.07 -8.34 -16.16
N ASP A 59 -1.37 -8.06 -16.29
CA ASP A 59 -2.05 -8.07 -17.59
C ASP A 59 -1.59 -6.88 -18.46
N LEU A 60 -1.35 -5.71 -17.86
CA LEU A 60 -0.80 -4.54 -18.56
C LEU A 60 0.60 -4.83 -19.12
N SER A 61 1.49 -5.39 -18.30
CA SER A 61 2.85 -5.74 -18.72
C SER A 61 2.86 -6.84 -19.79
N ALA A 62 1.97 -7.84 -19.68
CA ALA A 62 1.84 -8.90 -20.68
C ALA A 62 1.41 -8.36 -22.06
N ASN A 63 0.65 -7.26 -22.08
CA ASN A 63 0.22 -6.57 -23.30
C ASN A 63 1.23 -5.52 -23.81
N GLY A 64 2.44 -5.46 -23.24
CA GLY A 64 3.48 -4.51 -23.62
C GLY A 64 3.25 -3.07 -23.14
N GLY A 65 2.38 -2.90 -22.14
CA GLY A 65 2.17 -1.60 -21.49
C GLY A 65 3.33 -1.23 -20.56
N ASN A 66 3.54 0.07 -20.39
CA ASN A 66 4.59 0.61 -19.51
C ASN A 66 4.00 1.02 -18.16
N VAL A 67 4.72 0.74 -17.07
CA VAL A 67 4.40 1.19 -15.70
C VAL A 67 5.46 2.18 -15.25
N LEU A 68 5.07 3.43 -15.00
CA LEU A 68 5.99 4.45 -14.52
C LEU A 68 6.12 4.38 -12.99
N PHE A 69 7.33 4.18 -12.50
CA PHE A 69 7.67 4.19 -11.08
C PHE A 69 8.05 5.61 -10.64
N VAL A 70 7.42 6.13 -9.57
CA VAL A 70 7.62 7.51 -9.10
C VAL A 70 7.82 7.54 -7.59
N GLY A 71 8.99 8.02 -7.14
CA GLY A 71 9.32 8.19 -5.72
C GLY A 71 10.16 9.45 -5.48
N THR A 72 9.60 10.44 -4.79
CA THR A 72 10.28 11.73 -4.52
C THR A 72 10.70 11.91 -3.06
N LYS A 73 10.12 11.14 -2.14
CA LYS A 73 10.46 11.18 -0.70
C LYS A 73 11.79 10.47 -0.46
N LYS A 74 12.60 10.98 0.46
CA LYS A 74 13.89 10.38 0.85
C LYS A 74 13.78 8.89 1.18
N GLN A 75 12.71 8.48 1.86
CA GLN A 75 12.46 7.08 2.25
C GLN A 75 12.10 6.16 1.07
N ALA A 76 11.76 6.71 -0.10
CA ALA A 76 11.29 5.95 -1.26
C ALA A 76 12.28 6.02 -2.44
N GLN A 77 13.23 6.96 -2.45
CA GLN A 77 14.10 7.22 -3.60
C GLN A 77 14.93 5.98 -3.97
N ASP A 78 15.64 5.39 -3.01
CA ASP A 78 16.53 4.26 -3.27
C ASP A 78 15.73 3.02 -3.67
N ALA A 79 14.71 2.68 -2.88
CA ALA A 79 13.85 1.52 -3.13
C ALA A 79 13.16 1.57 -4.51
N ILE A 80 12.65 2.75 -4.92
CA ILE A 80 12.01 2.89 -6.24
C ILE A 80 13.03 2.84 -7.37
N LYS A 81 14.24 3.34 -7.17
CA LYS A 81 15.29 3.32 -8.19
C LYS A 81 15.88 1.92 -8.40
N GLU A 82 15.99 1.14 -7.33
CA GLU A 82 16.59 -0.21 -7.37
C GLU A 82 15.62 -1.27 -7.91
N GLU A 83 14.31 -1.14 -7.67
CA GLU A 83 13.30 -2.15 -7.97
C GLU A 83 12.46 -1.89 -9.24
N ALA A 84 12.71 -0.79 -9.96
CA ALA A 84 12.01 -0.41 -11.19
C ALA A 84 12.78 -0.83 -12.46
#